data_AF-G9QWA5-F1
#
_entry.id   AF-G9QWA5-F1
#
_cell.length_a   1.000
_cell.length_b   1.000
_cell.length_c   1.000
_cell.angle_alpha   90.00
_cell.angle_beta   90.00
_cell.angle_gamma   90.00
#
_symmetry.space_group_name_H-M   'P 1'
#
loop_
_entity.id
_entity.type
_entity.pdbx_description
1 polymer ?
#
loop_
_entity_poly.entity_id
_entity_poly.type
_entity_poly.pdbx_seq_one_letter_code
_entity_poly.pdbx_strand_id
1 'polypeptide(L)' 'AAENLLIKSGYANVRARLDDRKMKLQMPFSSMQTFLSDVKFKSIVKELVALGVAEVTLDLKGLREDVLV' A
#
# COMPACT_ATOMS: atom_id res chain seq x y z
N ALA A 1 11.95 -0.27 -0.42
CA ALA A 1 11.61 -1.47 -1.23
C ALA A 1 10.11 -1.53 -1.55
N ALA A 2 9.23 -1.54 -0.55
CA ALA A 2 7.78 -1.60 -0.74
C ALA A 2 7.19 -0.46 -1.60
N GLU A 3 7.59 0.79 -1.36
CA GLU A 3 7.12 1.93 -2.20
C GLU A 3 7.54 1.74 -3.67
N ASN A 4 8.79 1.33 -3.93
CA ASN A 4 9.26 1.08 -5.29
C ASN A 4 8.53 -0.07 -5.98
N LEU A 5 8.15 -1.12 -5.24
CA LEU A 5 7.31 -2.19 -5.77
C LEU A 5 5.96 -1.64 -6.23
N LEU A 6 5.27 -0.92 -5.36
CA LEU A 6 3.96 -0.32 -5.64
C LEU A 6 4.03 0.65 -6.83
N ILE A 7 5.06 1.50 -6.89
CA ILE A 7 5.28 2.42 -8.01
C ILE A 7 5.49 1.66 -9.32
N LYS A 8 6.33 0.61 -9.33
CA LYS A 8 6.55 -0.24 -10.51
C LYS A 8 5.28 -1.00 -10.92
N SER A 9 4.40 -1.32 -9.98
CA SER A 9 3.10 -1.94 -10.25
C SER A 9 2.06 -0.96 -10.82
N GLY A 10 2.33 0.35 -10.79
CA GLY A 10 1.49 1.39 -11.38
C GLY A 10 0.81 2.32 -10.37
N TYR A 11 1.06 2.19 -9.07
CA TYR A 11 0.45 3.05 -8.06
C TYR A 11 1.33 4.27 -7.76
N ALA A 12 0.82 5.45 -8.09
CA ALA A 12 1.47 6.72 -7.80
C ALA A 12 1.14 7.21 -6.37
N ASN A 13 1.98 8.11 -5.85
CA ASN A 13 1.74 8.80 -4.57
C ASN A 13 1.49 7.85 -3.39
N VAL A 14 2.23 6.75 -3.34
CA VAL A 14 2.14 5.75 -2.26
C VAL A 14 3.17 6.03 -1.17
N ARG A 15 2.80 5.72 0.08
CA ARG A 15 3.73 5.61 1.21
C ARG A 15 3.60 4.25 1.87
N ALA A 16 4.72 3.65 2.23
CA ALA A 16 4.75 2.41 3.00
C ALA A 16 5.53 2.66 4.29
N ARG A 17 4.82 2.77 5.40
CA ARG A 17 5.43 2.97 6.73
C ARG A 17 5.58 1.61 7.39
N LEU A 18 6.79 1.25 7.78
CA LEU A 18 7.06 0.04 8.54
C LEU A 18 7.18 0.40 10.03
N ASP A 19 6.38 -0.26 10.84
CA ASP A 19 6.44 -0.20 12.31
C ASP A 19 6.55 -1.64 12.84
N ASP A 20 7.68 -1.97 13.47
CA ASP A 20 8.14 -3.34 13.68
C ASP A 20 8.05 -4.21 12.41
N ARG A 21 7.07 -5.13 12.37
CA ARG A 21 6.79 -6.03 11.24
C ARG A 21 5.44 -5.74 10.59
N LYS A 22 4.85 -4.59 10.89
CA LYS A 22 3.56 -4.14 10.36
C LYS A 22 3.80 -3.04 9.35
N MET A 23 3.44 -3.29 8.10
CA MET A 23 3.51 -2.30 7.04
C MET A 23 2.16 -1.64 6.87
N LYS A 24 2.13 -0.32 7.06
CA LYS A 24 0.97 0.51 6.76
C LYS A 24 1.15 1.22 5.43
N LEU A 25 0.29 0.89 4.47
CA LEU A 25 0.20 1.53 3.17
C LEU A 25 -0.70 2.76 3.26
N GLN A 26 -0.24 3.87 2.69
CA GLN A 26 -1.04 5.07 2.47
C GLN A 26 -1.03 5.37 0.97
N MET A 27 -2.18 5.67 0.40
CA MET A 27 -2.35 6.04 -1.00
C MET A 27 -3.55 6.97 -1.13
N PRO A 28 -3.67 7.73 -2.23
CA PRO A 28 -4.84 8.58 -2.44
C PRO A 28 -6.14 7.78 -2.36
N PHE A 29 -7.22 8.39 -1.87
CA PHE A 29 -8.53 7.72 -1.76
C PHE A 29 -8.97 7.08 -3.07
N SER A 30 -8.83 7.81 -4.17
CA SER A 30 -9.15 7.33 -5.53
C SER A 30 -8.35 6.09 -5.93
N SER A 31 -7.14 5.92 -5.40
CA SER A 31 -6.26 4.78 -5.70
C SER A 31 -6.57 3.56 -4.84
N MET A 32 -7.26 3.71 -3.70
CA MET A 32 -7.58 2.58 -2.82
C MET A 32 -8.50 1.57 -3.50
N GLN A 33 -9.56 2.05 -4.14
CA GLN A 33 -10.48 1.18 -4.86
C GLN A 33 -9.78 0.45 -6.00
N THR A 34 -8.98 1.17 -6.79
CA THR A 34 -8.17 0.59 -7.86
C THR A 34 -7.25 -0.48 -7.31
N PHE A 35 -6.50 -0.20 -6.25
CA PHE A 35 -5.58 -1.16 -5.62
C PHE A 35 -6.27 -2.42 -5.13
N LEU A 36 -7.41 -2.30 -4.44
CA LEU A 36 -8.16 -3.45 -3.90
C LEU A 36 -8.83 -4.30 -4.99
N SER A 37 -9.19 -3.68 -6.11
CA SER A 37 -9.82 -4.36 -7.25
C SER A 37 -8.82 -4.89 -8.29
N ASP A 38 -7.53 -4.56 -8.16
CA ASP A 38 -6.51 -4.92 -9.14
C ASP A 38 -6.25 -6.43 -9.17
N VAL A 39 -6.17 -7.00 -10.36
CA VAL A 39 -5.80 -8.41 -10.57
C VAL A 39 -4.42 -8.76 -9.99
N LYS A 40 -3.52 -7.77 -9.89
CA LYS A 40 -2.18 -7.90 -9.30
C LYS A 40 -2.18 -7.82 -7.77
N PHE A 41 -3.29 -7.45 -7.13
CA PHE A 41 -3.34 -7.21 -5.68
C PHE A 41 -2.71 -8.36 -4.87
N LYS A 42 -3.12 -9.60 -5.15
CA LYS A 42 -2.61 -10.77 -4.43
C LYS A 42 -1.11 -11.01 -4.64
N SER A 43 -0.56 -10.75 -5.83
CA SER A 43 0.87 -10.93 -6.07
C SER A 43 1.69 -9.86 -5.36
N ILE A 44 1.23 -8.62 -5.39
CA ILE A 44 1.87 -7.49 -4.71
C ILE A 44 1.90 -7.73 -3.20
N VAL A 45 0.79 -8.15 -2.59
CA VAL A 45 0.75 -8.46 -1.15
C VAL A 45 1.75 -9.57 -0.80
N LYS A 46 1.87 -10.62 -1.64
CA LYS A 46 2.87 -11.68 -1.43
C LYS A 46 4.30 -11.16 -1.50
N GLU A 47 4.59 -10.29 -2.46
CA GLU A 47 5.92 -9.66 -2.57
C GLU A 47 6.23 -8.76 -1.37
N LEU A 48 5.23 -8.03 -0.85
CA LEU A 48 5.38 -7.24 0.39
C LEU A 48 5.68 -8.13 1.60
N VAL A 49 4.99 -9.27 1.74
CA VAL A 49 5.26 -10.25 2.81
C VAL A 49 6.67 -10.85 2.67
N ALA A 50 7.12 -11.11 1.45
CA ALA A 50 8.47 -11.62 1.17
C ALA A 50 9.58 -10.64 1.59
N LEU A 51 9.27 -9.36 1.81
CA LEU A 51 10.19 -8.38 2.41
C LEU A 51 10.35 -8.54 3.94
N GLY A 52 9.75 -9.56 4.56
CA GLY A 52 9.84 -9.83 6.00
C GLY A 52 8.74 -9.17 6.83
N VAL A 53 7.69 -8.66 6.18
CA VAL A 53 6.54 -8.02 6.81
C VAL A 53 5.54 -9.09 7.25
N ALA A 54 5.10 -9.05 8.51
CA ALA A 54 4.12 -9.99 9.06
C ALA A 54 2.67 -9.57 8.76
N GLU A 55 2.42 -8.26 8.68
CA GLU A 55 1.08 -7.70 8.46
C GLU A 55 1.16 -6.52 7.49
N VAL A 56 0.28 -6.51 6.48
CA VAL A 56 0.12 -5.38 5.55
C VAL A 56 -1.27 -4.78 5.77
N THR A 57 -1.32 -3.49 6.11
CA THR A 57 -2.55 -2.74 6.37
C THR A 57 -2.68 -1.58 5.39
N LEU A 58 -3.91 -1.16 5.10
CA LEU A 58 -4.23 0.03 4.31
C LEU A 58 -4.81 1.11 5.22
N ASP A 59 -4.19 2.28 5.23
CA ASP A 59 -4.64 3.43 6.01
C ASP A 59 -5.85 4.08 5.33
N LEU A 60 -7.04 3.90 5.92
CA LEU A 60 -8.29 4.43 5.37
C LEU A 60 -8.39 5.96 5.47
N LYS A 61 -7.53 6.62 6.26
CA LYS A 61 -7.40 8.09 6.18
C LYS A 61 -6.78 8.54 4.86
N GLY A 62 -6.11 7.63 4.16
CA GLY A 62 -5.42 7.87 2.91
C GLY A 62 -4.11 8.63 3.04
N LEU A 63 -3.59 9.08 1.91
CA LEU A 63 -2.30 9.76 1.85
C LEU A 63 -2.45 11.18 2.38
N ARG A 64 -1.72 11.52 3.45
CA ARG A 64 -1.81 12.83 4.12
C ARG A 64 -3.22 13.14 4.64
N GLU A 65 -3.96 12.10 5.03
CA GLU A 65 -5.32 12.22 5.56
C GLU A 65 -6.31 12.84 4.55
N ASP A 66 -6.09 12.61 3.24
CA ASP A 66 -6.91 13.14 2.13
C ASP A 66 -8.36 12.64 2.11
N VAL A 67 -8.73 11.68 2.96
CA VAL A 67 -10.12 11.23 3.15
C VAL A 67 -10.86 12.09 4.18
N LEU A 68 -10.14 12.73 5.11
CA LEU A 68 -10.75 13.47 6.22
C LEU A 68 -11.04 14.95 5.90
N VAL A 69 -10.81 15.38 4.67
CA VAL A 69 -10.99 16.76 4.16
C VAL A 69 -12.41 17.04 3.69
#